data_AF-A0A4P5XLW9-F1
#
_entry.id   AF-A0A4P5XLW9-F1
#
_cell.length_a   1.000
_cell.length_b   1.000
_cell.length_c   1.000
_cell.angle_alpha   90.00
_cell.angle_beta   90.00
_cell.angle_gamma   90.00
#
_symmetry.space_group_name_H-M   'P 1'
#
loop_
_entity.id
_entity.type
_entity.pdbx_description
1 polymer ?
#
loop_
_entity_poly.entity_id
_entity_poly.type
_entity_poly.pdbx_seq_one_letter_code
_entity_poly.pdbx_strand_id
1 'polypeptide(L)'
;MNIFQSSLLHSAGGPWSLGSGGGKPEQSKPQPPAASPNAGPAGGPDANQAAQIQLTRHEKRTFVAQTVHLAGNAFVDCSFDSCTLVLTNAPFVFSGQCKVQRCNWRIEYDLLWGAPAMRMQLRQILDSMDSVVEPPPTG
;
A
#
# COMPACT_ATOMS: atom_id res chain seq x y z
N MET A 1 -6.73 -22.01 -31.08
CA MET A 1 -5.63 -22.99 -31.04
C MET A 1 -4.43 -22.39 -31.76
N ASN A 2 -3.32 -22.17 -31.05
CA ASN A 2 -1.99 -22.01 -31.65
C ASN A 2 -0.96 -22.55 -30.65
N ILE A 3 0.09 -23.12 -31.22
CA ILE A 3 0.92 -24.21 -30.71
C ILE A 3 2.14 -23.66 -29.95
N PHE A 4 2.54 -24.40 -28.92
CA PHE A 4 3.76 -24.25 -28.12
C PHE A 4 5.03 -24.22 -29.00
N GLN A 5 5.99 -23.35 -28.64
CA GLN A 5 7.41 -23.66 -28.87
C GLN A 5 8.22 -23.44 -27.60
N SER A 6 8.67 -24.56 -27.03
CA SER A 6 9.79 -24.65 -26.10
C SER A 6 11.10 -24.52 -26.86
N SER A 7 12.09 -23.88 -26.26
CA SER A 7 13.50 -24.13 -26.58
C SER A 7 14.30 -24.13 -25.28
N LEU A 8 14.57 -25.36 -24.81
CA LEU A 8 15.60 -25.72 -23.86
C LEU A 8 16.92 -25.86 -24.64
N LEU A 9 18.00 -25.24 -24.19
CA LEU A 9 19.37 -25.59 -24.61
C LEU A 9 20.35 -25.40 -23.44
N HIS A 10 20.60 -26.53 -22.78
CA HIS A 10 21.87 -27.12 -22.32
C HIS A 10 23.01 -26.27 -21.75
N SER A 11 23.37 -26.66 -20.51
CA SER A 11 24.67 -26.53 -19.86
C SER A 11 25.86 -27.05 -20.68
N ALA A 12 27.00 -26.38 -20.57
CA ALA A 12 28.33 -26.99 -20.66
C ALA A 12 29.34 -26.14 -19.88
N GLY A 13 30.18 -26.78 -19.07
CA GLY A 13 31.19 -26.14 -18.24
C GLY A 13 32.63 -26.31 -18.75
N GLY A 14 33.52 -25.49 -18.17
CA GLY A 14 34.99 -25.63 -18.14
C GLY A 14 35.74 -25.24 -19.42
N PRO A 15 37.07 -24.93 -19.37
CA PRO A 15 38.02 -25.23 -18.29
C PRO A 15 38.87 -24.03 -17.80
N TRP A 16 39.55 -24.29 -16.70
CA TRP A 16 40.57 -23.50 -16.00
C TRP A 16 41.90 -23.61 -16.76
N SER A 17 42.69 -22.54 -16.80
CA SER A 17 44.08 -22.56 -17.30
C SER A 17 44.97 -21.70 -16.40
N LEU A 18 45.98 -22.34 -15.82
CA LEU A 18 47.14 -21.72 -15.17
C LEU A 18 48.15 -21.29 -16.24
N GLY A 19 48.84 -20.16 -16.03
CA GLY A 19 50.03 -19.81 -16.82
C GLY A 19 50.57 -18.41 -16.55
N SER A 20 51.73 -18.35 -15.89
CA SER A 20 52.48 -17.18 -15.42
C SER A 20 53.10 -16.29 -16.51
N GLY A 21 53.34 -15.01 -16.17
CA GLY A 21 54.57 -14.31 -16.58
C GLY A 21 54.45 -12.91 -17.18
N GLY A 22 54.71 -11.89 -16.35
CA GLY A 22 55.59 -10.75 -16.69
C GLY A 22 55.03 -9.56 -17.48
N GLY A 23 54.95 -8.38 -16.83
CA GLY A 23 54.90 -7.08 -17.51
C GLY A 23 54.08 -6.02 -16.79
N LYS A 24 54.73 -5.22 -15.94
CA LYS A 24 54.16 -4.06 -15.24
C LYS A 24 54.01 -2.88 -16.22
N PRO A 25 52.94 -2.06 -16.11
CA PRO A 25 53.22 -0.68 -15.71
C PRO A 25 52.19 -0.07 -14.74
N GLU A 26 52.75 0.77 -13.86
CA GLU A 26 52.23 2.03 -13.35
C GLU A 26 50.79 2.12 -12.76
N GLN A 27 50.75 2.11 -11.43
CA GLN A 27 49.56 2.22 -10.60
C GLN A 27 49.27 3.70 -10.29
N SER A 28 48.30 4.30 -10.98
CA SER A 28 47.79 5.64 -10.67
C SER A 28 46.96 5.59 -9.39
N LYS A 29 47.51 6.15 -8.31
CA LYS A 29 46.87 6.25 -6.99
C LYS A 29 45.69 7.24 -7.04
N PRO A 30 44.46 6.87 -6.64
CA PRO A 30 43.39 7.85 -6.47
C PRO A 30 43.67 8.74 -5.26
N GLN A 31 43.62 10.05 -5.48
CA GLN A 31 43.78 11.10 -4.47
C GLN A 31 42.46 11.26 -3.68
N PRO A 32 42.48 11.37 -2.33
CA PRO A 32 41.27 11.65 -1.57
C PRO A 32 40.80 13.10 -1.83
N PRO A 33 39.49 13.37 -1.97
CA PRO A 33 39.03 14.75 -2.07
C PRO A 33 39.21 15.47 -0.74
N ALA A 34 39.72 16.70 -0.85
CA ALA A 34 39.99 17.63 0.23
C ALA A 34 38.74 17.98 1.04
N ALA A 35 38.88 18.03 2.37
CA ALA A 35 37.90 18.64 3.25
C ALA A 35 37.81 20.14 2.96
N SER A 36 36.60 20.65 2.74
CA SER A 36 36.32 22.09 2.68
C SER A 36 35.54 22.50 3.93
N PRO A 37 36.00 23.51 4.70
CA PRO A 37 35.32 24.00 5.89
C PRO A 37 34.45 25.20 5.52
N ASN A 38 33.14 25.11 5.74
CA ASN A 38 32.37 26.28 6.18
C ASN A 38 31.05 25.87 6.80
N ALA A 39 30.96 26.13 8.11
CA ALA A 39 29.76 26.01 8.92
C ALA A 39 28.88 27.25 8.68
N GLY A 40 27.68 27.02 8.13
CA GLY A 40 26.52 27.91 8.22
C GLY A 40 25.46 27.23 9.08
N PRO A 41 24.55 27.98 9.74
CA PRO A 41 23.77 27.47 10.86
C PRO A 41 22.82 26.36 10.42
N ALA A 42 22.82 25.28 11.19
CA ALA A 42 21.94 24.14 11.06
C ALA A 42 20.48 24.56 11.27
N GLY A 43 19.81 25.00 10.21
CA GLY A 43 18.36 24.90 10.09
C GLY A 43 18.04 23.46 9.70
N GLY A 44 17.94 22.58 10.70
CA GLY A 44 17.49 21.21 10.46
C GLY A 44 16.06 21.24 9.93
N PRO A 45 15.70 20.43 8.91
CA PRO A 45 14.31 20.21 8.64
C PRO A 45 13.79 19.39 9.83
N ASP A 46 12.94 19.98 10.65
CA ASP A 46 12.09 19.26 11.58
C ASP A 46 11.28 18.24 10.76
N ALA A 47 11.82 17.03 10.66
CA ALA A 47 11.22 15.88 9.98
C ALA A 47 10.06 15.29 10.79
N ASN A 48 9.28 16.16 11.42
CA ASN A 48 8.04 15.84 12.11
C ASN A 48 6.86 16.63 11.49
N GLN A 49 6.86 16.74 10.16
CA GLN A 49 5.62 16.95 9.43
C GLN A 49 4.90 15.61 9.39
N ALA A 50 4.10 15.34 10.41
CA ALA A 50 3.04 14.36 10.32
C ALA A 50 2.22 14.72 9.08
N ALA A 51 2.39 13.95 8.00
CA ALA A 51 1.64 14.15 6.77
C ALA A 51 0.15 14.12 7.13
N GLN A 52 -0.52 15.26 7.06
CA GLN A 52 -1.95 15.32 7.31
C GLN A 52 -2.65 14.50 6.24
N ILE A 53 -3.27 13.40 6.66
CA ILE A 53 -4.03 12.54 5.76
C ILE A 53 -5.28 13.31 5.34
N GLN A 54 -5.37 13.67 4.06
CA GLN A 54 -6.55 14.30 3.49
C GLN A 54 -7.43 13.23 2.82
N LEU A 55 -8.71 13.19 3.20
CA LEU A 55 -9.69 12.28 2.63
C LEU A 55 -10.58 13.02 1.61
N THR A 56 -10.92 12.34 0.52
CA THR A 56 -11.89 12.84 -0.45
C THR A 56 -13.29 12.75 0.14
N ARG A 57 -13.95 13.89 0.35
CA ARG A 57 -15.27 13.96 1.00
C ARG A 57 -16.41 13.73 0.01
N HIS A 58 -17.33 12.85 0.37
CA HIS A 58 -18.62 12.62 -0.27
C HIS A 58 -19.72 12.91 0.74
N GLU A 59 -20.74 13.68 0.36
CA GLU A 59 -21.78 14.12 1.28
C GLU A 59 -23.16 13.97 0.64
N LYS A 60 -24.12 13.38 1.35
CA LYS A 60 -25.52 13.22 0.92
C LYS A 60 -25.67 12.57 -0.46
N ARG A 61 -24.78 11.61 -0.76
CA ARG A 61 -24.79 10.84 -2.01
C ARG A 61 -25.36 9.45 -1.81
N THR A 62 -26.02 8.95 -2.84
CA THR A 62 -26.49 7.56 -2.91
C THR A 62 -25.66 6.80 -3.95
N PHE A 63 -25.10 5.66 -3.53
CA PHE A 63 -24.32 4.77 -4.39
C PHE A 63 -25.14 3.48 -4.63
N VAL A 64 -25.55 3.23 -5.88
CA VAL A 64 -26.40 2.08 -6.24
C VAL A 64 -25.73 1.23 -7.31
N ALA A 65 -25.77 -0.10 -7.14
CA ALA A 65 -25.34 -1.07 -8.17
C ALA A 65 -23.92 -0.86 -8.72
N GLN A 66 -23.01 -0.36 -7.89
CA GLN A 66 -21.62 -0.07 -8.29
C GLN A 66 -20.60 -0.51 -7.25
N THR A 67 -19.33 -0.53 -7.66
CA THR A 67 -18.19 -0.73 -6.77
C THR A 67 -17.73 0.61 -6.21
N VAL A 68 -17.65 0.71 -4.88
CA VAL A 68 -17.15 1.89 -4.17
C VAL A 68 -15.86 1.53 -3.45
N HIS A 69 -14.77 2.21 -3.80
CA HIS A 69 -13.49 2.11 -3.10
C HIS A 69 -13.52 3.05 -1.88
N LEU A 70 -13.37 2.49 -0.68
CA LEU A 70 -13.47 3.26 0.56
C LEU A 70 -12.17 4.01 0.89
N ALA A 71 -11.04 3.38 0.63
CA ALA A 71 -9.70 3.89 0.88
C ALA A 71 -9.54 5.33 0.34
N GLY A 72 -9.10 6.25 1.21
CA GLY A 72 -8.88 7.65 0.88
C GLY A 72 -10.14 8.51 0.83
N ASN A 73 -11.30 7.99 1.25
CA ASN A 73 -12.58 8.70 1.19
C ASN A 73 -13.23 8.88 2.57
N ALA A 74 -13.97 9.97 2.71
CA ALA A 74 -14.84 10.25 3.85
C ALA A 74 -16.28 10.40 3.36
N PHE A 75 -17.21 9.63 3.92
CA PHE A 75 -18.62 9.62 3.53
C PHE A 75 -19.47 10.18 4.68
N VAL A 76 -20.27 11.21 4.38
CA VAL A 76 -21.09 11.91 5.37
C VAL A 76 -22.55 11.87 4.92
N ASP A 77 -23.42 11.29 5.76
CA ASP A 77 -24.86 11.15 5.47
C ASP A 77 -25.13 10.48 4.10
N CYS A 78 -24.34 9.46 3.75
CA CYS A 78 -24.43 8.74 2.48
C CYS A 78 -25.28 7.47 2.56
N SER A 79 -25.87 7.06 1.44
CA SER A 79 -26.60 5.79 1.33
C SER A 79 -25.92 4.88 0.32
N PHE A 80 -25.76 3.61 0.66
CA PHE A 80 -25.18 2.57 -0.18
C PHE A 80 -26.20 1.45 -0.32
N ASP A 81 -26.60 1.14 -1.55
CA ASP A 81 -27.60 0.11 -1.81
C ASP A 81 -27.16 -0.83 -2.94
N SER A 82 -27.23 -2.14 -2.68
CA SER A 82 -26.99 -3.18 -3.69
C SER A 82 -25.64 -3.01 -4.39
N CYS A 83 -24.61 -2.69 -3.61
CA CYS A 83 -23.30 -2.26 -4.09
C CYS A 83 -22.19 -3.24 -3.71
N THR A 84 -20.95 -2.95 -4.11
CA THR A 84 -19.76 -3.62 -3.56
C THR A 84 -18.84 -2.59 -2.93
N LEU A 85 -18.55 -2.74 -1.65
CA LEU A 85 -17.61 -1.88 -0.93
C LEU A 85 -16.24 -2.57 -0.90
N VAL A 86 -15.21 -1.87 -1.38
CA VAL A 86 -13.83 -2.36 -1.39
C VAL A 86 -13.02 -1.59 -0.37
N LEU A 87 -12.53 -2.32 0.62
CA LEU A 87 -11.71 -1.81 1.71
C LEU A 87 -10.27 -2.34 1.55
N THR A 88 -9.33 -1.42 1.31
CA THR A 88 -7.89 -1.70 1.28
C THR A 88 -7.19 -0.95 2.43
N ASN A 89 -5.87 -1.09 2.53
CA ASN A 89 -4.99 -0.55 3.57
C ASN A 89 -5.03 0.98 3.85
N ALA A 90 -5.74 1.80 3.06
CA ALA A 90 -5.82 3.25 3.31
C ALA A 90 -7.00 3.64 4.21
N PRO A 91 -6.91 4.75 4.96
CA PRO A 91 -7.97 5.17 5.86
C PRO A 91 -9.25 5.54 5.11
N PHE A 92 -10.38 5.28 5.75
CA PHE A 92 -11.70 5.73 5.31
C PHE A 92 -12.53 6.13 6.54
N VAL A 93 -13.56 6.93 6.34
CA VAL A 93 -14.47 7.34 7.43
C VAL A 93 -15.92 7.30 6.96
N PHE A 94 -16.79 6.68 7.75
CA PHE A 94 -18.23 6.93 7.75
C PHE A 94 -18.58 7.89 8.88
N SER A 95 -19.38 8.91 8.59
CA SER A 95 -19.85 9.89 9.57
C SER A 95 -21.31 10.25 9.34
N GLY A 96 -21.99 10.68 10.40
CA GLY A 96 -23.42 10.99 10.36
C GLY A 96 -24.28 9.74 10.12
N GLN A 97 -25.35 9.89 9.34
CA GLN A 97 -26.33 8.83 9.09
C GLN A 97 -26.01 8.04 7.81
N CYS A 98 -24.82 7.44 7.77
CA CYS A 98 -24.50 6.55 6.66
C CYS A 98 -25.28 5.23 6.77
N LYS A 99 -25.88 4.77 5.66
CA LYS A 99 -26.62 3.49 5.58
C LYS A 99 -26.01 2.59 4.53
N VAL A 100 -25.74 1.33 4.88
CA VAL A 100 -25.23 0.32 3.93
C VAL A 100 -26.23 -0.83 3.91
N GLN A 101 -26.93 -0.98 2.79
CA GLN A 101 -27.97 -1.98 2.61
C GLN A 101 -27.60 -2.88 1.43
N ARG A 102 -27.66 -4.20 1.66
CA ARG A 102 -27.48 -5.22 0.60
C ARG A 102 -26.17 -5.09 -0.18
N CYS A 103 -25.12 -4.51 0.41
CA CYS A 103 -23.81 -4.41 -0.24
C CYS A 103 -22.91 -5.59 0.13
N ASN A 104 -22.14 -6.07 -0.86
CA ASN A 104 -21.04 -7.01 -0.64
C ASN A 104 -19.81 -6.25 -0.13
N TRP A 105 -19.06 -6.82 0.81
CA TRP A 105 -17.79 -6.27 1.26
C TRP A 105 -16.62 -7.11 0.74
N ARG A 106 -15.64 -6.43 0.14
CA ARG A 106 -14.35 -7.01 -0.25
C ARG A 106 -13.26 -6.32 0.56
N ILE A 107 -12.59 -7.07 1.42
CA ILE A 107 -11.56 -6.56 2.33
C ILE A 107 -10.21 -7.14 1.92
N GLU A 108 -9.25 -6.27 1.64
CA GLU A 108 -7.88 -6.63 1.26
C GLU A 108 -6.91 -5.97 2.24
N TYR A 109 -6.44 -6.76 3.21
CA TYR A 109 -5.57 -6.29 4.28
C TYR A 109 -4.43 -7.27 4.54
N ASP A 110 -3.21 -6.75 4.57
CA ASP A 110 -2.06 -7.44 5.16
C ASP A 110 -2.04 -7.17 6.66
N LEU A 111 -2.02 -8.24 7.45
CA LEU A 111 -2.03 -8.16 8.91
C LEU A 111 -0.78 -8.82 9.48
N LEU A 112 0.03 -8.04 10.19
CA LEU A 112 1.05 -8.63 11.06
C LEU A 112 0.40 -9.12 12.34
N TRP A 113 0.15 -10.44 12.42
CA TRP A 113 -0.58 -11.04 13.55
C TRP A 113 0.06 -10.78 14.92
N GLY A 114 1.39 -10.67 14.97
CA GLY A 114 2.16 -10.38 16.18
C GLY A 114 1.99 -8.95 16.70
N ALA A 115 1.41 -8.03 15.92
CA ALA A 115 1.18 -6.65 16.32
C ALA A 115 -0.24 -6.48 16.90
N PRO A 116 -0.40 -6.24 18.22
CA PRO A 116 -1.72 -6.11 18.83
C PRO A 116 -2.56 -4.96 18.26
N ALA A 117 -1.91 -3.86 17.86
CA ALA A 117 -2.56 -2.69 17.28
C ALA A 117 -3.31 -3.04 15.96
N MET A 118 -2.71 -3.84 15.09
CA MET A 118 -3.34 -4.24 13.83
C MET A 118 -4.55 -5.15 14.06
N ARG A 119 -4.49 -6.03 15.06
CA ARG A 119 -5.63 -6.87 15.45
C ARG A 119 -6.78 -6.05 16.03
N MET A 120 -6.48 -4.98 16.77
CA MET A 120 -7.50 -4.04 17.25
C MET A 120 -8.13 -3.26 16.10
N GLN A 121 -7.35 -2.82 15.12
CA GLN A 121 -7.86 -2.14 13.94
C GLN A 121 -8.79 -3.05 13.10
N LEU A 122 -8.45 -4.33 12.93
CA LEU A 122 -9.35 -5.28 12.27
C LEU A 122 -10.70 -5.40 13.00
N ARG A 123 -10.69 -5.47 14.35
CA ARG A 123 -11.93 -5.51 15.14
C ARG A 123 -12.78 -4.26 14.92
N GLN A 124 -12.16 -3.08 14.93
CA GLN A 124 -12.87 -1.82 14.66
C GLN A 124 -13.51 -1.80 13.26
N ILE A 125 -12.84 -2.36 12.25
CA ILE A 125 -13.41 -2.50 10.91
C ILE A 125 -14.64 -3.40 10.95
N LEU A 126 -14.55 -4.58 11.58
CA LEU A 126 -15.69 -5.50 11.71
C LEU A 126 -16.85 -4.87 12.47
N ASP A 127 -16.59 -4.20 13.60
CA ASP A 127 -17.60 -3.48 14.38
C ASP A 127 -18.27 -2.38 13.55
N SER A 128 -17.51 -1.67 12.71
CA SER A 128 -18.06 -0.66 11.80
C SER A 128 -18.96 -1.25 10.74
N MET A 129 -18.68 -2.48 10.27
CA MET A 129 -19.53 -3.17 9.31
C MET A 129 -20.85 -3.59 9.97
N ASP A 130 -20.78 -4.12 11.20
CA ASP A 130 -21.96 -4.56 11.94
C ASP A 130 -22.87 -3.40 12.34
N SER A 131 -22.30 -2.24 12.72
CA SER A 131 -23.08 -1.07 13.13
C SER A 131 -23.90 -0.41 12.02
N VAL A 132 -23.60 -0.71 10.75
CA VAL A 132 -24.24 -0.07 9.59
C VAL A 132 -25.31 -0.98 8.95
N VAL A 133 -25.42 -2.23 9.39
CA VAL A 133 -26.44 -3.18 8.92
C VAL A 133 -27.77 -2.90 9.64
N GLU A 134 -28.77 -2.40 8.92
CA GLU A 134 -30.16 -2.41 9.42
C GLU A 134 -30.68 -3.87 9.44
N PRO A 135 -31.47 -4.26 10.47
CA PRO A 135 -32.08 -5.59 10.53
C PRO A 135 -32.99 -5.81 9.31
N PRO A 136 -33.11 -7.06 8.81
CA PRO A 136 -33.99 -7.34 7.69
C PRO A 136 -35.43 -6.94 8.02
N PRO A 137 -36.21 -6.45 7.04
CA PRO A 137 -37.61 -6.10 7.28
C PRO A 137 -38.36 -7.36 7.70
N THR A 138 -38.84 -7.37 8.95
CA THR A 138 -39.84 -8.36 9.40
C THR A 138 -41.14 -8.06 8.67
N GLY A 139 -41.47 -8.90 7.69
CA GLY A 139 -42.79 -8.92 7.07
C GLY A 139 -43.87 -9.46 8.00
#